data_AF-A0A5D2CVZ0-F1
#
_entry.id   AF-A0A5D2CVZ0-F1
#
_cell.length_a   1.000
_cell.length_b   1.000
_cell.length_c   1.000
_cell.angle_alpha   90.00
_cell.angle_beta   90.00
_cell.angle_gamma   90.00
#
_symmetry.space_group_name_H-M   'P 1'
#
loop_
_entity.id
_entity.type
_entity.pdbx_description
1 polymer ?
#
loop_
_entity_poly.entity_id
_entity_poly.type
_entity_poly.pdbx_seq_one_letter_code
_entity_poly.pdbx_strand_id
1 'polypeptide(L)'
;MAVTIASVKARQIFDSRGNPTVEVDVETSNGKKVRAAVPSGASTGIYEALELRDGGSDYLGKGVSKAVANVNTIIGPALIGKDPTEQTAIDNFMVQQLDGTQNEWGWCKQTLGANAILAVSLAVCKAGAEVKNIPLIKNVVEFWVSC
;
A
#
# COMPACT_ATOMS: atom_id res chain seq x y z
N MET A 1 -24.74 8.47 0.81
CA MET A 1 -23.99 7.31 1.32
C MET A 1 -22.52 7.65 1.28
N ALA A 2 -21.76 7.29 2.31
CA ALA A 2 -20.30 7.45 2.27
C ALA A 2 -19.72 6.63 1.12
N VAL A 3 -18.73 7.17 0.42
CA VAL A 3 -18.02 6.43 -0.62
C VAL A 3 -17.05 5.48 0.06
N THR A 4 -17.01 4.23 -0.38
CA THR A 4 -16.19 3.19 0.25
C THR A 4 -15.26 2.55 -0.76
N ILE A 5 -14.22 1.87 -0.28
CA ILE A 5 -13.37 1.01 -1.12
C ILE A 5 -14.20 -0.17 -1.62
N ALA A 6 -14.24 -0.35 -2.94
CA ALA A 6 -14.97 -1.43 -3.61
C ALA A 6 -14.05 -2.54 -4.13
N SER A 7 -12.82 -2.21 -4.54
CA SER A 7 -11.79 -3.21 -4.83
C SER A 7 -10.38 -2.68 -4.64
N VAL A 8 -9.46 -3.59 -4.34
CA VAL A 8 -8.01 -3.34 -4.29
C VAL A 8 -7.34 -4.49 -5.04
N LYS A 9 -6.52 -4.18 -6.05
CA LYS A 9 -5.81 -5.19 -6.84
C LYS A 9 -4.36 -4.78 -7.08
N ALA A 10 -3.43 -5.69 -6.84
CA ALA A 10 -2.01 -5.51 -7.10
C ALA A 10 -1.54 -6.29 -8.33
N ARG A 11 -0.48 -5.77 -8.94
CA ARG A 11 0.31 -6.42 -9.99
C ARG A 11 1.79 -6.11 -9.81
N GLN A 12 2.62 -6.94 -10.43
CA GLN A 12 4.05 -6.68 -10.59
C GLN A 12 4.28 -5.83 -11.84
N ILE A 13 5.05 -4.76 -11.70
CA ILE A 13 5.57 -3.92 -12.81
C ILE A 13 7.11 -3.79 -12.67
N PHE A 14 7.76 -3.01 -13.53
CA PHE A 14 9.20 -2.75 -13.47
C PHE A 14 9.51 -1.30 -13.11
N ASP A 15 10.50 -1.11 -12.24
CA ASP A 15 11.05 0.20 -11.89
C ASP A 15 11.96 0.76 -13.01
N SER A 16 12.48 1.98 -12.80
CA SER A 16 13.39 2.64 -13.77
C SER A 16 14.72 1.91 -13.99
N ARG A 17 15.05 0.92 -13.16
CA ARG A 17 16.26 0.08 -13.24
C ARG A 17 15.94 -1.33 -13.76
N GLY A 18 14.71 -1.57 -14.20
CA GLY A 18 14.25 -2.88 -14.68
C GLY A 18 14.05 -3.93 -13.58
N ASN A 19 14.00 -3.55 -12.30
CA ASN A 19 13.67 -4.48 -11.22
C ASN A 19 12.16 -4.53 -10.98
N PRO A 20 11.61 -5.69 -10.59
CA PRO A 20 10.20 -5.77 -10.20
C PRO A 20 9.83 -4.83 -9.06
N THR A 21 8.62 -4.25 -9.11
CA THR A 21 8.00 -3.51 -8.01
C THR A 21 6.48 -3.68 -8.03
N VAL A 22 5.81 -3.25 -6.96
CA VAL A 22 4.36 -3.41 -6.75
C VAL A 22 3.60 -2.18 -7.26
N GLU A 23 2.54 -2.43 -8.01
CA GLU A 23 1.54 -1.42 -8.38
C GLU A 23 0.16 -1.88 -7.91
N VAL A 24 -0.60 -0.97 -7.32
CA VAL A 24 -1.94 -1.19 -6.77
C VAL A 24 -2.95 -0.28 -7.44
N ASP A 25 -4.06 -0.86 -7.86
CA ASP A 25 -5.28 -0.16 -8.26
C ASP A 25 -6.31 -0.24 -7.12
N VAL A 26 -6.94 0.90 -6.81
CA VAL A 26 -8.09 0.98 -5.91
C VAL A 26 -9.28 1.52 -6.70
N GLU A 27 -10.42 0.85 -6.55
CA GLU A 27 -11.71 1.30 -7.08
C GLU A 27 -12.66 1.59 -5.91
N THR A 28 -13.37 2.70 -5.97
CA THR A 28 -14.37 3.10 -4.96
C THR A 28 -15.79 2.77 -5.40
N SER A 29 -16.74 2.76 -4.46
CA SER A 29 -18.15 2.44 -4.71
C SER A 29 -18.87 3.43 -5.63
N ASN A 30 -18.31 4.63 -5.84
CA ASN A 30 -18.79 5.61 -6.81
C ASN A 30 -18.02 5.57 -8.16
N GLY A 31 -17.24 4.52 -8.41
CA GLY A 31 -16.58 4.26 -9.69
C GLY A 31 -15.28 5.02 -9.93
N LYS A 32 -14.71 5.70 -8.93
CA LYS A 32 -13.38 6.30 -9.06
C LYS A 32 -12.33 5.21 -9.06
N LYS A 33 -11.37 5.30 -9.97
CA LYS A 33 -10.25 4.36 -10.13
C LYS A 33 -8.95 5.12 -10.03
N VAL A 34 -8.09 4.69 -9.12
CA VAL A 34 -6.79 5.29 -8.88
C VAL A 34 -5.72 4.22 -8.84
N ARG A 35 -4.47 4.64 -9.09
CA ARG A 35 -3.32 3.76 -9.19
C ARG A 35 -2.14 4.35 -8.46
N ALA A 36 -1.39 3.52 -7.75
CA ALA A 36 -0.11 3.87 -7.16
C ALA A 36 0.91 2.75 -7.37
N ALA A 37 2.11 3.13 -7.78
CA ALA A 37 3.28 2.26 -7.81
C ALA A 37 4.25 2.73 -6.74
N VAL A 38 4.97 1.79 -6.12
CA VAL A 38 6.00 2.12 -5.12
C VAL A 38 7.39 2.04 -5.72
N PRO A 39 8.31 2.93 -5.31
CA PRO A 39 9.71 2.78 -5.66
C PRO A 39 10.29 1.54 -4.98
N SER A 40 11.27 0.91 -5.63
CA SER A 40 12.06 -0.16 -5.02
C SER A 40 12.87 0.37 -3.83
N GLY A 41 12.83 -0.32 -2.70
CA GLY A 41 13.75 -0.07 -1.58
C GLY A 41 15.09 -0.77 -1.77
N ALA A 42 16.02 -0.51 -0.84
CA ALA A 42 17.26 -1.27 -0.65
C ALA A 42 17.40 -1.70 0.81
N SER A 43 16.26 -1.93 1.48
CA SER A 43 16.20 -2.07 2.92
C SER A 43 16.74 -3.42 3.38
N THR A 44 18.02 -3.43 3.76
CA THR A 44 18.71 -4.57 4.40
C THR A 44 19.05 -4.27 5.87
N GLY A 45 18.63 -3.12 6.39
CA GLY A 45 18.94 -2.64 7.74
C GLY A 45 17.94 -3.11 8.78
N ILE A 46 18.39 -3.24 10.04
CA ILE A 46 17.55 -3.68 11.17
C ILE A 46 16.53 -2.63 11.65
N TYR A 47 16.70 -1.37 11.23
CA TYR A 47 15.91 -0.23 11.69
C TYR A 47 14.73 0.09 10.76
N GLU A 48 14.81 -0.32 9.50
CA GLU A 48 13.89 0.11 8.46
C GLU A 48 12.70 -0.84 8.29
N ALA A 49 11.65 -0.35 7.63
CA ALA A 49 10.56 -1.20 7.21
C ALA A 49 11.00 -2.08 6.04
N LEU A 50 10.73 -3.39 6.14
CA LEU A 50 11.33 -4.37 5.24
C LEU A 50 10.49 -4.56 3.98
N GLU A 51 11.13 -4.37 2.83
CA GLU A 51 10.52 -4.71 1.55
C GLU A 51 10.43 -6.24 1.39
N LEU A 52 9.28 -6.75 0.98
CA LEU A 52 9.10 -8.19 0.73
C LEU A 52 9.48 -8.53 -0.72
N ARG A 53 10.53 -9.34 -0.85
CA ARG A 53 11.04 -9.90 -2.11
C ARG A 53 10.86 -11.41 -2.15
N ASP A 54 10.74 -11.95 -3.35
CA ASP A 54 10.48 -13.38 -3.55
C ASP A 54 11.70 -14.24 -3.20
N GLY A 55 12.91 -13.74 -3.49
CA GLY A 55 14.12 -14.55 -3.53
C GLY A 55 14.13 -15.48 -4.76
N GLY A 56 15.06 -16.44 -4.79
CA GLY A 56 15.16 -17.42 -5.87
C GLY A 56 15.83 -16.91 -7.16
N SER A 57 15.60 -17.61 -8.27
CA SER A 57 16.26 -17.35 -9.56
C SER A 57 15.65 -16.20 -10.36
N ASP A 58 14.33 -16.00 -10.23
CA ASP A 58 13.60 -15.07 -11.09
C ASP A 58 13.96 -13.63 -10.73
N TYR A 59 14.25 -12.83 -11.76
CA TYR A 59 14.65 -11.43 -11.62
C TYR A 59 15.81 -11.23 -10.62
N LEU A 60 16.74 -12.18 -10.53
CA LEU A 60 17.85 -12.17 -9.57
C LEU A 60 17.37 -12.11 -8.10
N GLY A 61 16.27 -12.79 -7.82
CA GLY A 61 15.63 -12.84 -6.50
C GLY A 61 14.82 -11.61 -6.13
N LYS A 62 14.66 -10.65 -7.06
CA LYS A 62 13.98 -9.37 -6.83
C LYS A 62 12.50 -9.38 -7.19
N GLY A 63 11.93 -10.54 -7.53
CA GLY A 63 10.49 -10.70 -7.72
C GLY A 63 9.68 -10.16 -6.52
N VAL A 64 8.44 -9.74 -6.78
CA VAL A 64 7.52 -9.22 -5.75
C VAL A 64 6.17 -9.93 -5.76
N SER A 65 6.12 -11.16 -6.27
CA SER A 65 4.89 -11.97 -6.33
C SER A 65 4.28 -12.22 -4.95
N LYS A 66 5.10 -12.40 -3.91
CA LYS A 66 4.63 -12.53 -2.51
C LYS A 66 3.93 -11.26 -2.02
N ALA A 67 4.52 -10.10 -2.26
CA ALA A 67 3.92 -8.81 -1.90
C ALA A 67 2.60 -8.57 -2.66
N VAL A 68 2.58 -8.89 -3.96
CA VAL A 68 1.36 -8.81 -4.79
C VAL A 68 0.27 -9.75 -4.28
N ALA A 69 0.64 -10.98 -3.89
CA ALA A 69 -0.29 -11.95 -3.31
C ALA A 69 -0.87 -11.41 -2.00
N ASN A 70 -0.04 -10.90 -1.08
CA ASN A 70 -0.48 -10.32 0.19
C ASN A 70 -1.50 -9.18 -0.02
N VAL A 71 -1.30 -8.32 -1.03
CA VAL A 71 -2.31 -7.31 -1.36
C VAL A 71 -3.62 -7.95 -1.82
N ASN A 72 -3.56 -8.90 -2.75
CA ASN A 72 -4.75 -9.46 -3.37
C ASN A 72 -5.56 -10.40 -2.45
N THR A 73 -4.90 -11.09 -1.52
CA THR A 73 -5.55 -12.13 -0.68
C THR A 73 -5.78 -11.70 0.76
N ILE A 74 -5.02 -10.73 1.28
CA ILE A 74 -5.10 -10.29 2.68
C ILE A 74 -5.57 -8.83 2.77
N ILE A 75 -4.76 -7.89 2.27
CA ILE A 75 -5.01 -6.45 2.48
C ILE A 75 -6.30 -6.03 1.75
N GLY A 76 -6.43 -6.38 0.48
CA GLY A 76 -7.56 -5.96 -0.36
C GLY A 76 -8.91 -6.37 0.21
N PRO A 77 -9.14 -7.67 0.50
CA PRO A 77 -10.37 -8.12 1.15
C PRO A 77 -10.65 -7.42 2.48
N ALA A 78 -9.62 -7.16 3.28
CA ALA A 78 -9.76 -6.51 4.59
C ALA A 78 -10.11 -5.01 4.51
N LEU A 79 -9.86 -4.35 3.37
CA LEU A 79 -10.15 -2.92 3.18
C LEU A 79 -11.50 -2.64 2.49
N ILE A 80 -12.16 -3.65 1.92
CA ILE A 80 -13.47 -3.47 1.28
C ILE A 80 -14.47 -2.89 2.28
N GLY A 81 -15.22 -1.88 1.85
CA GLY A 81 -16.23 -1.20 2.67
C GLY A 81 -15.69 -0.11 3.60
N LYS A 82 -14.37 0.08 3.71
CA LYS A 82 -13.79 1.19 4.48
C LYS A 82 -13.85 2.50 3.69
N ASP A 83 -13.91 3.62 4.41
CA ASP A 83 -13.88 4.95 3.82
C ASP A 83 -12.45 5.35 3.44
N PRO A 84 -12.14 5.61 2.15
CA PRO A 84 -10.80 6.00 1.73
C PRO A 84 -10.34 7.38 2.22
N THR A 85 -11.21 8.19 2.85
CA THR A 85 -10.79 9.46 3.47
C THR A 85 -10.19 9.28 4.86
N GLU A 86 -10.37 8.11 5.48
CA GLU A 86 -9.86 7.78 6.82
C GLU A 86 -8.43 7.21 6.77
N GLN A 87 -7.51 7.98 6.21
CA GLN A 87 -6.12 7.55 5.92
C GLN A 87 -5.41 6.98 7.16
N THR A 88 -5.42 7.70 8.29
CA THR A 88 -4.75 7.27 9.54
C THR A 88 -5.31 5.94 10.03
N ALA A 89 -6.63 5.77 9.98
CA ALA A 89 -7.29 4.55 10.44
C ALA A 89 -6.94 3.35 9.55
N ILE A 90 -6.90 3.55 8.23
CA ILE A 90 -6.53 2.50 7.27
C ILE A 90 -5.06 2.11 7.43
N ASP A 91 -4.15 3.09 7.54
CA ASP A 91 -2.72 2.82 7.71
C ASP A 91 -2.44 2.09 9.03
N ASN A 92 -3.05 2.53 10.14
CA ASN A 92 -2.94 1.86 11.43
C ASN A 92 -3.53 0.45 11.39
N PHE A 93 -4.66 0.25 10.70
CA PHE A 93 -5.25 -1.07 10.53
C PHE A 93 -4.29 -2.02 9.78
N MET A 94 -3.69 -1.56 8.67
CA MET A 94 -2.72 -2.38 7.92
C MET A 94 -1.47 -2.71 8.75
N VAL A 95 -0.90 -1.71 9.44
CA VAL A 95 0.36 -1.89 10.16
C VAL A 95 0.18 -2.65 11.47
N GLN A 96 -0.81 -2.28 12.28
CA GLN A 96 -0.94 -2.77 13.65
C GLN A 96 -1.79 -4.05 13.75
N GLN A 97 -2.79 -4.21 12.87
CA GLN A 97 -3.75 -5.32 12.97
C GLN A 97 -3.54 -6.38 11.88
N LEU A 98 -3.28 -5.99 10.63
CA LEU A 98 -3.08 -6.96 9.54
C LEU A 98 -1.65 -7.51 9.50
N ASP A 99 -0.64 -6.66 9.63
CA ASP A 99 0.76 -7.09 9.65
C ASP A 99 1.23 -7.46 11.06
N GLY A 100 1.13 -6.52 12.00
CA GLY A 100 1.41 -6.75 13.41
C GLY A 100 2.89 -6.98 13.76
N THR A 101 3.82 -6.96 12.80
CA THR A 101 5.23 -7.25 13.07
C THR A 101 5.98 -6.04 13.59
N GLN A 102 6.77 -6.27 14.64
CA GLN A 102 7.61 -5.28 15.29
C GLN A 102 9.04 -5.78 15.42
N ASN A 103 9.98 -4.84 15.39
CA ASN A 103 11.35 -5.00 15.88
C ASN A 103 11.56 -4.11 17.12
N GLU A 104 12.79 -4.03 17.63
CA GLU A 104 13.15 -3.18 18.79
C GLU A 104 12.85 -1.68 18.57
N TRP A 105 12.63 -1.26 17.32
CA TRP A 105 12.48 0.14 16.90
C TRP A 105 11.07 0.49 16.42
N GLY A 106 10.14 -0.47 16.44
CA GLY A 106 8.73 -0.28 16.06
C GLY A 106 8.26 -1.21 14.94
N TRP A 107 7.26 -0.76 14.17
CA TRP A 107 6.58 -1.58 13.18
C TRP A 107 7.42 -1.83 11.91
N CYS A 108 7.95 -3.04 11.76
CA CYS A 108 8.86 -3.40 10.68
C CYS A 108 8.17 -3.88 9.39
N LYS A 109 6.88 -4.23 9.45
CA LYS A 109 6.03 -4.55 8.29
C LYS A 109 6.54 -5.77 7.49
N GLN A 110 7.16 -6.71 8.19
CA GLN A 110 7.89 -7.83 7.60
C GLN A 110 6.97 -8.90 6.99
N THR A 111 5.78 -9.12 7.57
CA THR A 111 4.87 -10.20 7.12
C THR A 111 4.19 -9.86 5.81
N LEU A 112 3.59 -8.68 5.73
CA LEU A 112 2.87 -8.22 4.54
C LEU A 112 3.81 -7.58 3.52
N GLY A 113 4.91 -6.98 3.99
CA GLY A 113 5.88 -6.25 3.20
C GLY A 113 5.59 -4.75 3.17
N ALA A 114 6.61 -3.94 3.47
CA ALA A 114 6.51 -2.49 3.45
C ALA A 114 6.11 -1.94 2.06
N ASN A 115 6.54 -2.58 0.98
CA ASN A 115 6.14 -2.27 -0.40
C ASN A 115 4.64 -2.51 -0.66
N ALA A 116 4.08 -3.60 -0.14
CA ALA A 116 2.65 -3.89 -0.25
C ALA A 116 1.81 -2.84 0.50
N ILE A 117 2.15 -2.58 1.77
CA ILE A 117 1.43 -1.63 2.62
C ILE A 117 1.50 -0.22 2.03
N LEU A 118 2.70 0.24 1.63
CA LEU A 118 2.87 1.58 1.06
C LEU A 118 2.12 1.75 -0.27
N ALA A 119 2.11 0.73 -1.14
CA ALA A 119 1.41 0.81 -2.41
C ALA A 119 -0.11 0.98 -2.22
N VAL A 120 -0.67 0.23 -1.29
CA VAL A 120 -2.09 0.36 -0.92
C VAL A 120 -2.36 1.70 -0.26
N SER A 121 -1.52 2.13 0.70
CA SER A 121 -1.65 3.41 1.40
C SER A 121 -1.68 4.61 0.45
N LEU A 122 -0.77 4.65 -0.53
CA LEU A 122 -0.72 5.71 -1.54
C LEU A 122 -1.94 5.66 -2.49
N ALA A 123 -2.39 4.47 -2.86
CA ALA A 123 -3.58 4.33 -3.70
C ALA A 123 -4.85 4.79 -2.95
N VAL A 124 -4.99 4.44 -1.66
CA VAL A 124 -6.07 4.92 -0.79
C VAL A 124 -6.03 6.44 -0.64
N CYS A 125 -4.86 7.03 -0.43
CA CYS A 125 -4.71 8.49 -0.35
C CYS A 125 -5.20 9.20 -1.62
N LYS A 126 -4.87 8.65 -2.80
CA LYS A 126 -5.39 9.14 -4.08
C LYS A 126 -6.91 8.96 -4.19
N ALA A 127 -7.44 7.83 -3.73
CA ALA A 127 -8.88 7.59 -3.72
C ALA A 127 -9.61 8.60 -2.83
N GLY A 128 -9.08 8.90 -1.64
CA GLY A 128 -9.61 9.94 -0.75
C GLY A 128 -9.64 11.32 -1.41
N ALA A 129 -8.57 11.70 -2.13
CA ALA A 129 -8.53 12.95 -2.89
C ALA A 129 -9.60 12.99 -4.01
N GLU A 130 -9.75 11.90 -4.77
CA GLU A 130 -10.77 11.76 -5.83
C GLU A 130 -12.20 11.79 -5.29
N VAL A 131 -12.44 11.21 -4.10
CA VAL A 131 -13.74 11.23 -3.42
C VAL A 131 -14.09 12.63 -2.93
N LYS A 132 -13.11 13.34 -2.34
CA LYS A 132 -13.25 14.74 -1.93
C LYS A 132 -13.27 15.73 -3.11
N ASN A 133 -12.93 15.27 -4.32
CA ASN A 133 -12.78 16.09 -5.51
C ASN A 133 -11.79 17.26 -5.31
N ILE A 134 -10.65 16.97 -4.69
CA ILE A 134 -9.56 17.93 -4.46
C ILE A 134 -8.24 17.41 -5.05
N PRO A 135 -7.29 18.31 -5.38
CA PRO A 135 -5.95 17.89 -5.78
C PRO A 135 -5.29 17.04 -4.69
N LEU A 136 -4.52 16.01 -5.08
CA LEU A 136 -3.83 15.11 -4.15
C LEU A 136 -3.00 15.87 -3.10
N ILE A 137 -2.26 16.90 -3.51
CA ILE A 137 -1.43 17.69 -2.59
C ILE A 137 -2.27 18.35 -1.49
N LYS A 138 -3.48 18.81 -1.81
CA LYS A 138 -4.39 19.39 -0.83
C LYS A 138 -4.89 18.34 0.15
N ASN A 139 -5.24 17.14 -0.33
CA ASN A 139 -5.64 16.03 0.53
C ASN A 139 -4.52 15.63 1.51
N VAL A 140 -3.27 15.58 1.04
CA VAL A 140 -2.10 15.27 1.89
C VAL A 140 -1.93 16.34 2.98
N VAL A 141 -2.08 17.62 2.64
CA VAL A 141 -2.00 18.72 3.62
C VAL A 141 -3.12 18.64 4.67
N GLU A 142 -4.36 18.38 4.26
CA GLU A 142 -5.48 18.23 5.19
C GLU A 142 -5.25 17.10 6.20
N PHE A 143 -4.77 15.95 5.72
CA PHE A 143 -4.37 14.83 6.55
C PHE A 143 -3.24 15.22 7.52
N TRP A 144 -2.22 15.92 7.04
CA TRP A 144 -1.05 16.28 7.86
C TRP A 144 -1.40 17.27 8.97
N VAL A 145 -2.33 18.20 8.75
CA VAL A 145 -2.79 19.17 9.75
C VAL A 145 -3.69 18.51 10.83
N SER A 146 -4.25 17.33 10.54
CA SER A 146 -5.14 16.60 11.45
C SER A 146 -4.43 15.61 12.39
N CYS A 147 -3.13 15.33 12.15
CA CYS A 147 -2.29 14.45 12.97
C CYS A 147 -1.50 15.24 14.02
#